data_AF-A0A5R9LYI1-F1
#
_entry.id   AF-A0A5R9LYI1-F1
#
_cell.length_a   1.000
_cell.length_b   1.000
_cell.length_c   1.000
_cell.angle_alpha   90.00
_cell.angle_beta   90.00
_cell.angle_gamma   90.00
#
_symmetry.space_group_name_H-M   'P 1'
#
loop_
_entity.id
_entity.type
_entity.pdbx_description
1 polymer ?
#
loop_
_entity_poly.entity_id
_entity_poly.type
_entity_poly.pdbx_seq_one_letter_code
_entity_poly.pdbx_strand_id
1 'polypeptide(L)'
;MSHPDFELYDNAGRDAEQISAARYGIATRADLLRWARRDAVPFLAEHPLPDGPLPSPDPAPYLAALAAAQTPAEVHAITSCLLDAAEPALRAMSDYLVAAAQWRGQHREAAKDSPPKLLLEAASRSLSALAIADHADLEALRAAYDPAPTPKSPTPGLASPPPSSTPPGQVPPHRPAR
;
A
#
# COMPACT_ATOMS: atom_id res chain seq x y z
N MET A 1 -37.41 -15.18 24.56
CA MET A 1 -36.71 -16.48 24.57
C MET A 1 -35.27 -16.22 24.95
N SER A 2 -34.79 -16.85 26.00
CA SER A 2 -33.40 -16.72 26.46
C SER A 2 -32.50 -17.37 25.40
N HIS A 3 -31.61 -16.60 24.76
CA HIS A 3 -30.62 -17.18 23.86
C HIS A 3 -29.56 -17.92 24.72
N PRO A 4 -29.23 -19.18 24.43
CA PRO A 4 -28.35 -19.99 25.26
C PRO A 4 -26.85 -19.59 25.15
N ASP A 5 -26.54 -18.43 24.58
CA ASP A 5 -25.19 -18.08 24.11
C ASP A 5 -24.33 -17.34 25.16
N PHE A 6 -24.78 -17.25 26.42
CA PHE A 6 -24.00 -16.68 27.52
C PHE A 6 -24.07 -17.58 28.76
N GLU A 7 -23.31 -18.67 28.80
CA GLU A 7 -22.93 -19.23 30.10
C GLU A 7 -21.90 -18.29 30.76
N LEU A 8 -22.39 -17.45 31.67
CA LEU A 8 -21.63 -16.43 32.39
C LEU A 8 -20.47 -17.02 33.22
N TYR A 9 -20.47 -18.33 33.47
CA TYR A 9 -19.58 -18.97 34.45
C TYR A 9 -18.61 -20.03 33.92
N ASP A 10 -18.60 -20.36 32.62
CA ASP A 10 -17.56 -21.23 32.05
C ASP A 10 -16.42 -20.41 31.42
N ASN A 11 -15.37 -20.16 32.21
CA ASN A 11 -14.21 -19.35 31.82
C ASN A 11 -12.95 -20.20 31.53
N ALA A 12 -13.03 -21.54 31.58
CA ALA A 12 -11.87 -22.38 31.33
C ALA A 12 -11.63 -22.51 29.81
N GLY A 13 -10.52 -21.95 29.31
CA GLY A 13 -10.12 -22.07 27.90
C GLY A 13 -10.59 -20.94 26.98
N ARG A 14 -11.13 -19.83 27.53
CA ARG A 14 -11.47 -18.64 26.72
C ARG A 14 -10.22 -17.93 26.21
N ASP A 15 -10.24 -17.58 24.92
CA ASP A 15 -9.21 -16.72 24.34
C ASP A 15 -9.39 -15.24 24.76
N ALA A 16 -8.38 -14.41 24.48
CA ALA A 16 -8.38 -13.01 24.89
C ALA A 16 -9.54 -12.21 24.27
N GLU A 17 -10.02 -12.61 23.08
CA GLU A 17 -11.15 -11.98 22.40
C GLU A 17 -12.46 -12.28 23.14
N GLN A 18 -12.68 -13.54 23.54
CA GLN A 18 -13.85 -13.98 24.28
C GLN A 18 -13.94 -13.34 25.68
N ILE A 19 -12.80 -13.16 26.36
CA ILE A 19 -12.76 -12.48 27.66
C ILE A 19 -13.12 -10.98 27.52
N SER A 20 -12.57 -10.32 26.51
CA SER A 20 -12.88 -8.91 26.21
C SER A 20 -14.36 -8.75 25.82
N ALA A 21 -14.84 -9.61 24.92
CA ALA A 21 -16.21 -9.59 24.42
C ALA A 21 -17.24 -9.78 25.56
N ALA A 22 -17.00 -10.73 26.46
CA ALA A 22 -17.83 -10.94 27.65
C ALA A 22 -17.83 -9.72 28.59
N ARG A 23 -16.69 -9.04 28.76
CA ARG A 23 -16.56 -7.84 29.61
C ARG A 23 -17.37 -6.66 29.09
N TYR A 24 -17.50 -6.52 27.77
CA TYR A 24 -18.21 -5.42 27.13
C TYR A 24 -19.61 -5.82 26.62
N GLY A 25 -20.03 -7.07 26.82
CA GLY A 25 -21.33 -7.58 26.35
C GLY A 25 -21.48 -7.58 24.83
N ILE A 26 -20.38 -7.73 24.09
CA ILE A 26 -20.38 -7.75 22.62
C ILE A 26 -20.14 -9.17 22.09
N ALA A 27 -20.56 -9.41 20.85
CA ALA A 27 -20.29 -10.68 20.16
C ALA A 27 -18.81 -10.78 19.73
N THR A 28 -18.25 -11.99 19.72
CA THR A 28 -16.92 -12.23 19.12
C THR A 28 -17.01 -12.27 17.60
N ARG A 29 -15.86 -12.19 16.92
CA ARG A 29 -15.78 -12.44 15.47
C ARG A 29 -16.34 -13.81 15.11
N ALA A 30 -16.04 -14.84 15.90
CA ALA A 30 -16.52 -16.19 15.65
C ALA A 30 -18.05 -16.28 15.73
N ASP A 31 -18.66 -15.57 16.68
CA ASP A 31 -20.12 -15.53 16.82
C ASP A 31 -20.78 -14.83 15.64
N LEU A 32 -20.27 -13.66 15.24
CA LEU A 32 -20.78 -12.91 14.08
C LEU A 32 -20.73 -13.77 12.81
N LEU A 33 -19.63 -14.50 12.58
CA LEU A 33 -19.49 -15.39 11.43
C LEU A 33 -20.42 -16.61 11.50
N ARG A 34 -20.59 -17.20 12.69
CA ARG A 34 -21.49 -18.35 12.89
C ARG A 34 -22.93 -17.96 12.60
N TRP A 35 -23.38 -16.83 13.13
CA TRP A 35 -24.73 -16.31 12.89
C TRP A 35 -24.94 -15.97 11.41
N ALA A 36 -24.01 -15.24 10.78
CA ALA A 36 -24.09 -14.90 9.37
C ALA A 36 -24.15 -16.15 8.47
N ARG A 37 -23.34 -17.18 8.75
CA ARG A 37 -23.37 -18.45 8.01
C ARG A 37 -24.72 -19.14 8.14
N ARG A 38 -25.24 -19.28 9.36
CA ARG A 38 -26.54 -19.90 9.61
C ARG A 38 -27.65 -19.18 8.83
N ASP A 39 -27.67 -17.86 8.89
CA ASP A 39 -28.73 -17.05 8.29
C ASP A 39 -28.62 -17.00 6.75
N ALA A 40 -27.42 -17.20 6.20
CA ALA A 40 -27.17 -17.25 4.76
C ALA A 40 -27.45 -18.62 4.10
N VAL A 41 -27.63 -19.71 4.86
CA VAL A 41 -27.86 -21.06 4.32
C VAL A 41 -28.98 -21.11 3.25
N PRO A 42 -30.21 -20.61 3.50
CA PRO A 42 -31.27 -20.70 2.49
C PRO A 42 -30.92 -19.88 1.23
N PHE A 43 -30.30 -18.70 1.41
CA PHE A 43 -29.90 -17.86 0.30
C PHE A 43 -28.85 -18.54 -0.59
N LEU A 44 -27.84 -19.19 0.01
CA LEU A 44 -26.80 -19.90 -0.74
C LEU A 44 -27.32 -21.18 -1.40
N ALA A 45 -28.39 -21.79 -0.88
CA ALA A 45 -29.06 -22.91 -1.54
C ALA A 45 -29.78 -22.48 -2.83
N GLU A 46 -30.38 -21.28 -2.83
CA GLU A 46 -31.04 -20.69 -4.02
C GLU A 46 -30.03 -20.05 -4.99
N HIS A 47 -28.89 -19.58 -4.47
CA HIS A 47 -27.85 -18.90 -5.22
C HIS A 47 -26.48 -19.59 -5.00
N PRO A 48 -26.27 -20.78 -5.58
CA PRO A 48 -25.02 -21.50 -5.43
C PRO A 48 -23.86 -20.69 -6.03
N LEU A 49 -22.80 -20.52 -5.24
CA LEU A 49 -21.55 -19.91 -5.68
C LEU A 49 -20.55 -21.02 -6.04
N PRO A 50 -19.55 -20.73 -6.89
CA PRO A 50 -18.47 -21.68 -7.13
C PRO A 50 -17.69 -21.98 -5.84
N ASP A 51 -17.57 -23.26 -5.48
CA ASP A 51 -16.86 -23.71 -4.26
C ASP A 51 -15.34 -23.88 -4.46
N GLY A 52 -14.87 -23.82 -5.72
CA GLY A 52 -13.45 -23.95 -6.05
C GLY A 52 -12.65 -22.67 -5.80
N PRO A 53 -11.36 -22.77 -5.46
CA PRO A 53 -10.49 -21.59 -5.44
C PRO A 53 -10.50 -20.95 -6.83
N LEU A 54 -10.45 -19.61 -6.86
CA LEU A 54 -10.19 -18.90 -8.10
C LEU A 54 -8.86 -19.39 -8.70
N PRO A 55 -8.74 -19.50 -10.03
CA PRO A 55 -7.48 -19.82 -10.66
C PRO A 55 -6.43 -18.79 -10.22
N SER A 56 -5.38 -19.27 -9.55
CA SER A 56 -4.27 -18.44 -9.11
C SER A 56 -3.20 -18.43 -10.21
N PRO A 57 -2.63 -17.27 -10.57
CA PRO A 57 -1.47 -17.24 -11.45
C PRO A 57 -0.33 -18.01 -10.77
N ASP A 58 0.30 -18.95 -11.47
CA ASP A 58 1.51 -19.61 -10.99
C ASP A 58 2.69 -18.64 -11.11
N PRO A 59 3.28 -18.16 -9.99
CA PRO A 59 4.40 -17.22 -10.05
C PRO A 59 5.72 -17.91 -10.38
N ALA A 60 5.81 -19.25 -10.32
CA ALA A 60 7.08 -19.96 -10.42
C ALA A 60 7.87 -19.68 -11.73
N PRO A 61 7.23 -19.62 -12.92
CA PRO A 61 7.93 -19.26 -14.15
C PRO A 61 8.52 -17.85 -14.13
N TYR A 62 7.77 -16.87 -13.58
CA TYR A 62 8.21 -15.48 -13.45
C TYR A 62 9.39 -15.36 -12.48
N LEU A 63 9.32 -16.04 -11.34
CA LEU A 63 10.41 -16.06 -10.36
C LEU A 63 11.67 -16.74 -10.90
N ALA A 64 11.52 -17.82 -11.67
CA ALA A 64 12.64 -18.49 -12.34
C ALA A 64 13.29 -17.59 -13.39
N ALA A 65 12.50 -16.91 -14.22
CA ALA A 65 13.00 -15.94 -15.20
C ALA A 65 13.69 -14.76 -14.50
N LEU A 66 13.12 -14.26 -13.40
CA LEU A 66 13.69 -13.15 -12.62
C LEU A 66 15.05 -13.52 -12.04
N ALA A 67 15.23 -14.76 -11.57
CA ALA A 67 16.51 -15.27 -11.08
C ALA A 67 17.58 -15.40 -12.18
N ALA A 68 17.17 -15.56 -13.44
CA ALA A 68 18.07 -15.65 -14.59
C ALA A 68 18.35 -14.29 -15.27
N ALA A 69 17.58 -13.25 -14.95
CA ALA A 69 17.72 -11.92 -15.53
C ALA A 69 19.08 -11.31 -15.17
N GLN A 70 19.73 -10.72 -16.17
CA GLN A 70 21.04 -10.08 -16.07
C GLN A 70 20.97 -8.58 -16.32
N THR A 71 19.85 -8.09 -16.86
CA THR A 71 19.68 -6.68 -17.23
C THR A 71 18.38 -6.08 -16.69
N PRO A 72 18.34 -4.74 -16.49
CA PRO A 72 17.10 -4.05 -16.13
C PRO A 72 15.96 -4.25 -17.15
N ALA A 73 16.27 -4.37 -18.45
CA ALA A 73 15.27 -4.64 -19.48
C ALA A 73 14.63 -6.04 -19.35
N GLU A 74 15.41 -7.06 -18.98
CA GLU A 74 14.87 -8.40 -18.74
C GLU A 74 13.97 -8.41 -17.50
N VAL A 75 14.39 -7.74 -16.41
CA VAL A 75 13.55 -7.57 -15.21
C VAL A 75 12.24 -6.86 -15.54
N HIS A 76 12.30 -5.78 -16.34
CA HIS A 76 11.12 -5.05 -16.79
C HIS A 76 10.17 -5.92 -17.62
N ALA A 77 10.70 -6.68 -18.59
CA ALA A 77 9.89 -7.56 -19.43
C ALA A 77 9.15 -8.63 -18.61
N ILE A 78 9.84 -9.22 -17.63
CA ILE A 78 9.26 -10.23 -16.72
C ILE A 78 8.19 -9.60 -15.82
N THR A 79 8.51 -8.44 -15.23
CA THR A 79 7.61 -7.72 -14.32
C THR A 79 6.35 -7.28 -15.06
N SER A 80 6.48 -6.64 -16.22
CA SER A 80 5.36 -6.22 -17.06
C SER A 80 4.48 -7.41 -17.45
N CYS A 81 5.08 -8.54 -17.86
CA CYS A 81 4.32 -9.75 -18.19
C CYS A 81 3.52 -10.30 -17.00
N LEU A 82 4.07 -10.24 -15.78
CA LEU A 82 3.34 -10.62 -14.57
C LEU A 82 2.21 -9.65 -14.24
N LEU A 83 2.45 -8.34 -14.34
CA LEU A 83 1.46 -7.31 -14.07
C LEU A 83 0.27 -7.42 -15.05
N ASP A 84 0.54 -7.60 -16.34
CA ASP A 84 -0.48 -7.84 -17.37
C ASP A 84 -1.30 -9.10 -17.10
N ALA A 85 -0.65 -10.18 -16.65
CA ALA A 85 -1.33 -11.42 -16.29
C ALA A 85 -2.20 -11.29 -15.02
N ALA A 86 -1.77 -10.47 -14.06
CA ALA A 86 -2.48 -10.25 -12.79
C ALA A 86 -3.62 -9.24 -12.89
N GLU A 87 -3.56 -8.29 -13.83
CA GLU A 87 -4.53 -7.19 -13.96
C GLU A 87 -5.99 -7.67 -13.99
N PRO A 88 -6.40 -8.65 -14.82
CA PRO A 88 -7.80 -9.04 -14.91
C PRO A 88 -8.38 -9.55 -13.59
N ALA A 89 -7.59 -10.29 -12.81
CA ALA A 89 -8.02 -10.83 -11.53
C ALA A 89 -8.16 -9.72 -10.46
N LEU A 90 -7.20 -8.79 -10.41
CA LEU A 90 -7.24 -7.64 -9.50
C LEU A 90 -8.38 -6.66 -9.85
N ARG A 91 -8.65 -6.48 -11.15
CA ARG A 91 -9.81 -5.72 -11.65
C ARG A 91 -11.12 -6.35 -11.20
N ALA A 92 -11.31 -7.64 -11.44
CA ALA A 92 -12.52 -8.35 -11.05
C ALA A 92 -12.77 -8.29 -9.53
N MET A 93 -11.71 -8.41 -8.72
CA MET A 93 -11.81 -8.24 -7.27
C MET A 93 -12.22 -6.81 -6.89
N SER A 94 -11.60 -5.80 -7.50
CA SER A 94 -11.94 -4.39 -7.29
C SER A 94 -13.41 -4.10 -7.61
N ASP A 95 -13.89 -4.58 -8.76
CA ASP A 95 -15.27 -4.39 -9.21
C ASP A 95 -16.28 -5.03 -8.24
N TYR A 96 -15.99 -6.23 -7.75
CA TYR A 96 -16.82 -6.87 -6.73
C TYR A 96 -16.87 -6.08 -5.42
N LEU A 97 -15.71 -5.61 -4.94
CA LEU A 97 -15.62 -4.83 -3.70
C LEU A 97 -16.38 -3.50 -3.82
N VAL A 98 -16.33 -2.85 -5.00
CA VAL A 98 -17.13 -1.65 -5.30
C VAL A 98 -18.62 -1.98 -5.27
N ALA A 99 -19.04 -3.07 -5.93
CA ALA A 99 -20.44 -3.49 -5.93
C ALA A 99 -20.96 -3.82 -4.52
N ALA A 100 -20.15 -4.50 -3.70
CA ALA A 100 -20.45 -4.80 -2.32
C ALA A 100 -20.57 -3.53 -1.46
N ALA A 101 -19.66 -2.57 -1.63
CA ALA A 101 -19.73 -1.28 -0.94
C ALA A 101 -20.99 -0.49 -1.28
N GLN A 102 -21.47 -0.60 -2.52
CA GLN A 102 -22.64 0.11 -3.01
C GLN A 102 -23.96 -0.63 -2.74
N TRP A 103 -23.90 -1.83 -2.13
CA TRP A 103 -25.08 -2.65 -1.90
C TRP A 103 -26.20 -1.86 -1.23
N ARG A 104 -27.38 -1.84 -1.86
CA ARG A 104 -28.58 -1.10 -1.44
C ARG A 104 -28.32 0.38 -1.11
N GLY A 105 -27.34 1.01 -1.74
CA GLY A 105 -27.03 2.43 -1.55
C GLY A 105 -26.33 2.75 -0.24
N GLN A 106 -25.79 1.76 0.49
CA GLN A 106 -25.15 1.97 1.80
C GLN A 106 -23.99 2.97 1.78
N HIS A 107 -23.38 3.22 0.63
CA HIS A 107 -22.25 4.13 0.50
C HIS A 107 -22.58 5.63 0.58
N ARG A 108 -23.82 6.07 0.25
CA ARG A 108 -24.11 7.50 -0.04
C ARG A 108 -23.88 8.46 1.15
N GLU A 109 -24.14 8.01 2.38
CA GLU A 109 -23.98 8.80 3.61
C GLU A 109 -23.06 8.10 4.62
N ALA A 110 -22.19 7.21 4.13
CA ALA A 110 -21.39 6.35 5.00
C ALA A 110 -20.21 7.13 5.61
N ALA A 111 -20.07 7.06 6.94
CA ALA A 111 -18.95 7.66 7.68
C ALA A 111 -17.59 7.13 7.19
N LYS A 112 -16.51 7.88 7.43
CA LYS A 112 -15.16 7.57 6.88
C LYS A 112 -14.67 6.15 7.19
N ASP A 113 -14.92 5.64 8.39
CA ASP A 113 -14.47 4.31 8.83
C ASP A 113 -15.59 3.26 8.76
N SER A 114 -16.65 3.55 8.01
CA SER A 114 -17.76 2.62 7.81
C SER A 114 -17.37 1.46 6.90
N PRO A 115 -18.05 0.30 7.02
CA PRO A 115 -17.76 -0.87 6.17
C PRO A 115 -17.78 -0.57 4.65
N PRO A 116 -18.71 0.22 4.09
CA PRO A 116 -18.66 0.60 2.67
C PRO A 116 -17.40 1.36 2.26
N LYS A 117 -16.87 2.24 3.13
CA LYS A 117 -15.63 2.99 2.82
C LYS A 117 -14.41 2.08 2.86
N LEU A 118 -14.34 1.17 3.83
CA LEU A 118 -13.27 0.17 3.91
C LEU A 118 -13.24 -0.75 2.69
N LEU A 119 -14.41 -1.13 2.16
CA LEU A 119 -14.51 -1.92 0.93
C LEU A 119 -14.02 -1.15 -0.31
N LEU A 120 -14.38 0.13 -0.45
CA LEU A 120 -13.85 0.97 -1.53
C LEU A 120 -12.35 1.22 -1.42
N GLU A 121 -11.85 1.35 -0.20
CA GLU A 121 -10.42 1.49 0.05
C GLU A 121 -9.67 0.20 -0.35
N ALA A 122 -10.21 -0.97 -0.02
CA ALA A 122 -9.67 -2.26 -0.46
C ALA A 122 -9.70 -2.41 -2.00
N ALA A 123 -10.80 -1.97 -2.64
CA ALA A 123 -10.91 -1.96 -4.10
C ALA A 123 -9.83 -1.09 -4.76
N SER A 124 -9.60 0.11 -4.20
CA SER A 124 -8.56 1.04 -4.65
C SER A 124 -7.15 0.47 -4.46
N ARG A 125 -6.86 -0.13 -3.30
CA ARG A 125 -5.56 -0.74 -3.00
C ARG A 125 -5.24 -1.91 -3.94
N SER A 126 -6.25 -2.69 -4.32
CA SER A 126 -6.08 -3.81 -5.26
C SER A 126 -5.49 -3.35 -6.60
N LEU A 127 -5.89 -2.16 -7.07
CA LEU A 127 -5.42 -1.59 -8.34
C LEU A 127 -4.15 -0.74 -8.17
N SER A 128 -4.01 -0.08 -7.02
CA SER A 128 -2.84 0.75 -6.72
C SER A 128 -1.55 -0.08 -6.68
N ALA A 129 -1.63 -1.35 -6.29
CA ALA A 129 -0.48 -2.26 -6.33
C ALA A 129 0.13 -2.38 -7.74
N LEU A 130 -0.70 -2.48 -8.78
CA LEU A 130 -0.24 -2.54 -10.18
C LEU A 130 0.46 -1.24 -10.59
N ALA A 131 -0.18 -0.09 -10.32
CA ALA A 131 0.37 1.22 -10.68
C ALA A 131 1.69 1.53 -9.94
N ILE A 132 1.81 1.14 -8.67
CA ILE A 132 3.05 1.32 -7.90
C ILE A 132 4.16 0.44 -8.46
N ALA A 133 3.86 -0.81 -8.82
CA ALA A 133 4.84 -1.73 -9.40
C ALA A 133 5.34 -1.25 -10.77
N ASP A 134 4.42 -0.85 -11.66
CA ASP A 134 4.75 -0.26 -12.97
C ASP A 134 5.62 1.00 -12.83
N HIS A 135 5.24 1.91 -11.94
CA HIS A 135 6.03 3.11 -11.70
C HIS A 135 7.44 2.80 -11.19
N ALA A 136 7.57 1.86 -10.25
CA ALA A 136 8.87 1.45 -9.72
C ALA A 136 9.77 0.83 -10.80
N ASP A 137 9.19 0.04 -11.70
CA ASP A 137 9.88 -0.59 -12.81
C ASP A 137 10.35 0.43 -13.86
N LEU A 138 9.51 1.42 -14.17
CA LEU A 138 9.87 2.54 -15.05
C LEU A 138 10.99 3.41 -14.46
N GLU A 139 10.98 3.68 -13.15
CA GLU A 139 12.07 4.40 -12.49
C GLU A 139 13.39 3.60 -12.54
N ALA A 140 13.33 2.28 -12.41
CA ALA A 140 14.50 1.42 -12.57
C ALA A 140 15.07 1.45 -14.00
N LEU A 141 14.20 1.42 -15.02
CA LEU A 141 14.61 1.60 -16.42
C LEU A 141 15.21 2.97 -16.66
N ARG A 142 14.61 4.03 -16.10
CA ARG A 142 15.11 5.39 -16.25
C ARG A 142 16.51 5.52 -15.69
N ALA A 143 16.77 4.96 -14.52
CA ALA A 143 18.12 4.95 -13.94
C ALA A 143 19.15 4.24 -14.84
N ALA A 144 18.74 3.20 -15.58
CA ALA A 144 19.62 2.44 -16.47
C ALA A 144 19.88 3.10 -17.83
N TYR A 145 18.85 3.73 -18.43
CA TYR A 145 18.88 4.21 -19.81
C TYR A 145 18.92 5.75 -19.94
N ASP A 146 18.42 6.49 -18.96
CA ASP A 146 18.34 7.96 -18.94
C ASP A 146 18.80 8.52 -17.57
N PRO A 147 20.07 8.27 -17.17
CA PRO A 147 20.56 8.77 -15.89
C PRO A 147 20.62 10.30 -15.92
N ALA A 148 20.14 10.94 -14.85
CA ALA A 148 20.19 12.38 -14.72
C ALA A 148 21.64 12.90 -14.95
N PRO A 149 21.82 14.02 -15.68
CA PRO A 149 23.14 14.54 -15.94
C PRO A 149 23.84 14.85 -14.61
N THR A 150 24.95 14.16 -14.32
CA THR A 150 25.76 14.45 -13.15
C THR A 150 26.24 15.90 -13.21
N PRO A 151 26.02 16.71 -12.16
CA PRO A 151 26.61 18.04 -12.07
C PRO A 151 28.12 17.89 -12.24
N LYS A 152 28.71 18.58 -13.21
CA LYS A 152 30.17 18.63 -13.34
C LYS A 152 30.72 19.16 -12.02
N SER A 153 31.49 18.34 -11.29
CA SER A 153 32.24 18.84 -10.14
C SER A 153 33.09 20.02 -10.61
N PRO A 154 33.12 21.15 -9.87
CA PRO A 154 33.95 22.27 -10.25
C PRO A 154 35.40 21.81 -10.26
N THR A 155 36.07 21.93 -11.42
CA THR A 155 37.48 21.61 -11.60
C THR A 155 38.31 22.34 -10.54
N PRO A 156 39.01 21.64 -9.63
CA PRO A 156 39.93 22.29 -8.70
C PRO A 156 41.16 22.72 -9.49
N GLY A 157 41.18 23.95 -10.00
CA GLY A 157 42.30 24.38 -10.84
C GLY A 157 42.07 25.66 -11.63
N LEU A 158 41.66 26.73 -10.97
CA LEU A 158 41.99 28.09 -11.41
C LEU A 158 42.31 28.88 -10.14
N ALA A 159 43.60 29.02 -9.88
CA ALA A 159 44.14 29.80 -8.78
C ALA A 159 43.55 31.22 -8.83
N SER A 160 42.91 31.64 -7.74
CA SER A 160 42.61 33.06 -7.51
C SER A 160 43.92 33.86 -7.52
N PRO A 161 44.00 35.01 -8.22
CA PRO A 161 45.17 35.87 -8.10
C PRO A 161 45.25 36.42 -6.66
N PRO A 162 46.47 36.61 -6.12
CA PRO A 162 46.63 37.08 -4.74
C PRO A 162 46.10 38.51 -4.58
N PRO A 163 45.60 38.89 -3.39
CA PRO A 163 45.17 40.26 -3.14
C PRO A 163 46.37 41.20 -3.15
N SER A 164 46.26 42.29 -3.90
CA SER A 164 47.24 43.39 -3.91
C SER A 164 47.37 43.99 -2.52
N SER A 165 48.55 43.87 -1.92
CA SER A 165 48.96 44.51 -0.67
C SER A 165 49.04 46.03 -0.84
N THR A 166 48.22 46.78 -0.10
CA THR A 166 48.35 48.24 0.06
C THR A 166 49.46 48.56 1.08
N PRO A 167 50.36 49.54 0.83
CA PRO A 167 51.46 49.86 1.75
C PRO A 167 51.00 50.71 2.95
N PRO A 168 51.73 50.67 4.08
CA PRO A 168 51.36 51.35 5.31
C PRO A 168 51.86 52.80 5.38
N GLY A 169 51.02 53.67 5.95
CA GLY A 169 51.45 54.79 6.79
C GLY A 169 51.53 56.17 6.14
N GLN A 170 50.58 57.03 6.48
CA GLN A 170 50.84 58.43 6.82
C GLN A 170 49.71 59.01 7.68
N VAL A 171 50.02 59.26 8.95
CA VAL A 171 49.37 60.21 9.88
C VAL A 171 50.27 61.47 9.81
N PRO A 172 49.84 62.76 9.91
CA PRO A 172 48.93 63.34 10.94
C PRO A 172 48.19 64.62 10.40
N PRO A 173 47.74 65.66 11.18
CA PRO A 173 47.66 65.81 12.64
C PRO A 173 46.32 66.35 13.18
N HIS A 174 46.15 66.13 14.49
CA HIS A 174 45.26 66.88 15.37
C HIS A 174 45.56 68.39 15.36
N ARG A 175 44.51 69.21 15.47
CA ARG A 175 44.60 70.58 16.02
C ARG A 175 43.46 70.81 17.04
N PRO A 176 43.72 71.48 18.18
CA PRO A 176 42.86 71.40 19.35
C PRO A 176 41.74 72.45 19.37
N ALA A 177 40.80 72.23 20.28
CA ALA A 177 39.73 73.14 20.68
C ALA A 177 40.24 74.45 21.27
N ARG A 178 39.50 75.53 21.00
CA ARG A 178 39.25 76.63 21.93
C ARG A 178 37.88 77.24 21.64
#